data_AF-A0A8J7ER11-F1
#
_entry.id   AF-A0A8J7ER11-F1
#
_cell.length_a   1.000
_cell.length_b   1.000
_cell.length_c   1.000
_cell.angle_alpha   90.00
_cell.angle_beta   90.00
_cell.angle_gamma   90.00
#
_symmetry.space_group_name_H-M   'P 1'
#
loop_
_entity.id
_entity.type
_entity.pdbx_description
1 polymer ?
#
loop_
_entity_poly.entity_id
_entity_poly.type
_entity_poly.pdbx_seq_one_letter_code
_entity_poly.pdbx_strand_id
1 'polypeptide(L)'
;MRSLTWCEERISCRRDRFSIANPSGYGLIPVQSTLSESTLPEVVMPRCPLVCLLSGAIALLYSPATSAQIVLDGSLGNERARIQRDVLVNGQSVDQIEGGIQRGGNLFHSFETFNVNDGQRVYFAAPSGIDRLLVRVTGRGRSRINGTLGVLGTADFFLLNRNGILFGRNARLDVGGSFVASSASAIEFGDRGVFSTNSTQPPSPLLTIQPTALLVNSLPQPIVNRSSAIDPTSPHIVGLQVPAGRSLLLIGGNIRLNGGVLTARGGVVELAAAQGTVPLSQGEHTWQIAPSVRVQGNVVLQNQSAIQVESAARGSVALYGEAIALQNSGITAGIAEGLGGSASQAGDITLSAARAVRLQNSVVSNVLSAGGRGHAGDIHLQAEAISLSDRAQIQTSTRSQGNAGDLNITTGSLSLTGGSGLFATTSDRGNAGNIWIQAQDAVVFDFSTANSTVDPGAIGRGGSIAITAESLSLIRGSSLIAAVFGSGRAGAINLNIDGPIRLDGSDRQGNFSLIASAIG
;
A
#
# COMPACT_ATOMS: atom_id res chain seq x y z
N MET A 1 -16.85 60.96 -44.58
CA MET A 1 -16.59 61.94 -43.51
C MET A 1 -17.10 61.36 -42.19
N ARG A 2 -16.19 61.01 -41.26
CA ARG A 2 -16.37 60.58 -39.84
C ARG A 2 -17.27 59.33 -39.60
N SER A 3 -17.02 58.41 -38.67
CA SER A 3 -15.95 58.14 -37.69
C SER A 3 -16.10 56.68 -37.23
N LEU A 4 -15.01 56.07 -36.78
CA LEU A 4 -14.91 54.75 -36.14
C LEU A 4 -15.71 54.62 -34.84
N THR A 5 -16.27 53.42 -34.61
CA THR A 5 -16.38 52.80 -33.28
C THR A 5 -16.39 51.28 -33.43
N TRP A 6 -15.53 50.62 -32.65
CA TRP A 6 -15.39 49.15 -32.50
C TRP A 6 -16.32 48.64 -31.39
N CYS A 7 -16.88 47.42 -31.55
CA CYS A 7 -16.83 46.36 -30.53
C CYS A 7 -17.28 45.00 -31.11
N GLU A 8 -16.63 43.94 -30.61
CA GLU A 8 -16.61 42.54 -31.07
C GLU A 8 -17.88 41.72 -30.78
N GLU A 9 -18.17 40.69 -31.61
CA GLU A 9 -18.39 39.31 -31.12
C GLU A 9 -18.46 38.23 -32.25
N ARG A 10 -17.70 37.15 -32.00
CA ARG A 10 -17.89 35.70 -32.29
C ARG A 10 -18.34 35.22 -33.68
N ILE A 11 -17.49 34.37 -34.29
CA ILE A 11 -17.91 33.28 -35.20
C ILE A 11 -17.29 31.94 -34.79
N SER A 12 -18.19 30.95 -34.74
CA SER A 12 -18.08 29.50 -34.58
C SER A 12 -17.07 28.79 -35.49
N CYS A 13 -16.52 27.66 -35.05
CA CYS A 13 -16.34 26.53 -35.96
C CYS A 13 -16.46 25.16 -35.27
N ARG A 14 -17.45 24.39 -35.73
CA ARG A 14 -17.70 22.96 -35.48
C ARG A 14 -16.49 22.08 -35.83
N ARG A 15 -16.32 20.98 -35.10
CA ARG A 15 -15.71 19.75 -35.60
C ARG A 15 -16.54 18.54 -35.18
N ASP A 16 -17.21 17.94 -36.15
CA ASP A 16 -17.58 16.53 -36.13
C ASP A 16 -16.59 15.76 -37.00
N ARG A 17 -15.96 14.72 -36.46
CA ARG A 17 -16.01 13.33 -36.94
C ARG A 17 -14.99 12.43 -36.23
N PHE A 18 -15.51 11.29 -35.83
CA PHE A 18 -14.84 10.10 -35.31
C PHE A 18 -13.91 9.41 -36.32
N SER A 19 -12.84 8.78 -35.81
CA SER A 19 -12.41 7.42 -36.21
C SER A 19 -11.48 6.83 -35.14
N ILE A 20 -11.73 5.56 -34.80
CA ILE A 20 -11.01 4.73 -33.81
C ILE A 20 -10.01 3.84 -34.57
N ALA A 21 -8.75 3.77 -34.12
CA ALA A 21 -7.84 2.65 -34.39
C ALA A 21 -6.66 2.64 -33.39
N ASN A 22 -6.47 1.50 -32.71
CA ASN A 22 -5.26 0.92 -32.04
C ASN A 22 -4.28 1.79 -31.23
N PRO A 23 -3.88 1.35 -30.01
CA PRO A 23 -2.61 1.70 -29.41
C PRO A 23 -1.64 0.52 -29.39
N SER A 24 -0.56 0.61 -30.18
CA SER A 24 0.66 -0.18 -29.98
C SER A 24 1.88 0.73 -30.13
N GLY A 25 2.85 0.56 -29.22
CA GLY A 25 4.23 1.07 -29.40
C GLY A 25 4.58 2.32 -28.59
N TYR A 26 5.09 2.12 -27.36
CA TYR A 26 5.94 3.10 -26.71
C TYR A 26 7.35 3.02 -27.32
N GLY A 27 7.77 4.08 -28.02
CA GLY A 27 9.12 4.28 -28.52
C GLY A 27 9.74 5.52 -27.87
N LEU A 28 10.91 5.33 -27.25
CA LEU A 28 11.75 6.34 -26.61
C LEU A 28 12.38 7.29 -27.63
N ILE A 29 12.42 8.60 -27.36
CA ILE A 29 13.40 9.55 -27.92
C ILE A 29 13.81 10.55 -26.81
N PRO A 30 15.12 10.79 -26.58
CA PRO A 30 15.62 11.77 -25.62
C PRO A 30 15.69 13.18 -26.23
N VAL A 31 15.33 14.21 -25.46
CA VAL A 31 15.56 15.61 -25.81
C VAL A 31 16.80 16.10 -25.06
N GLN A 32 17.89 16.32 -25.81
CA GLN A 32 19.02 17.14 -25.36
C GLN A 32 18.65 18.61 -25.53
N SER A 33 18.74 19.40 -24.46
CA SER A 33 18.68 20.86 -24.51
C SER A 33 20.07 21.44 -24.25
N THR A 34 20.64 22.04 -25.29
CA THR A 34 21.84 22.87 -25.24
C THR A 34 21.47 24.26 -24.68
N LEU A 35 22.20 24.73 -23.66
CA LEU A 35 22.14 26.11 -23.18
C LEU A 35 23.39 26.84 -23.64
N SER A 36 23.20 27.91 -24.42
CA SER A 36 24.24 28.83 -24.87
C SER A 36 24.56 29.85 -23.79
N GLU A 37 25.86 30.08 -23.58
CA GLU A 37 26.42 31.15 -22.75
C GLU A 37 26.00 32.54 -23.24
N SER A 38 25.73 33.45 -22.30
CA SER A 38 25.72 34.89 -22.56
C SER A 38 26.34 35.66 -21.40
N THR A 39 27.05 36.70 -21.80
CA THR A 39 28.11 37.46 -21.14
C THR A 39 27.62 38.45 -20.08
N LEU A 40 28.34 38.54 -18.96
CA LEU A 40 28.24 39.63 -17.97
C LEU A 40 29.15 40.82 -18.37
N PRO A 41 28.77 42.08 -18.09
CA PRO A 41 29.72 43.18 -18.03
C PRO A 41 30.11 43.55 -16.59
N GLU A 42 31.38 43.94 -16.46
CA GLU A 42 32.06 44.44 -15.26
C GLU A 42 31.40 45.68 -14.64
N VAL A 43 31.40 45.75 -13.31
CA VAL A 43 31.20 47.00 -12.57
C VAL A 43 32.41 47.26 -11.67
N VAL A 44 32.99 48.43 -11.91
CA VAL A 44 34.19 49.01 -11.32
C VAL A 44 33.96 49.40 -9.84
N MET A 45 34.91 49.05 -8.97
CA MET A 45 35.00 49.55 -7.58
C MET A 45 35.68 50.93 -7.52
N PRO A 46 35.37 51.76 -6.51
CA PRO A 46 36.32 52.72 -5.99
C PRO A 46 36.89 52.26 -4.63
N ARG A 47 38.20 52.50 -4.48
CA ARG A 47 38.99 52.28 -3.26
C ARG A 47 38.75 53.40 -2.25
N CYS A 48 38.71 53.06 -0.96
CA CYS A 48 39.23 53.93 0.10
C CYS A 48 39.70 53.09 1.31
N PRO A 49 40.88 53.37 1.91
CA PRO A 49 41.47 52.54 2.95
C PRO A 49 41.24 53.11 4.36
N LEU A 50 41.08 52.26 5.37
CA LEU A 50 41.51 52.60 6.73
C LEU A 50 41.90 51.35 7.53
N VAL A 51 43.09 51.44 8.10
CA VAL A 51 43.81 50.48 8.94
C VAL A 51 43.16 50.38 10.31
N CYS A 52 42.96 49.17 10.86
CA CYS A 52 42.96 48.93 12.31
C CYS A 52 43.16 47.44 12.67
N LEU A 53 44.38 47.15 13.15
CA LEU A 53 44.82 46.27 14.24
C LEU A 53 44.09 44.95 14.62
N LEU A 54 44.95 43.93 14.74
CA LEU A 54 44.85 42.65 15.45
C LEU A 54 43.76 42.49 16.52
N SER A 55 43.01 41.40 16.42
CA SER A 55 42.85 40.45 17.53
C SER A 55 42.48 39.07 16.98
N GLY A 56 43.41 38.12 17.08
CA GLY A 56 43.16 36.72 16.77
C GLY A 56 42.16 36.12 17.75
N ALA A 57 40.99 35.75 17.26
CA ALA A 57 40.10 34.81 17.91
C ALA A 57 39.99 33.60 16.97
N ILE A 58 40.71 32.53 17.31
CA ILE A 58 40.41 31.20 16.79
C ILE A 58 39.01 30.88 17.31
N ALA A 59 38.00 31.15 16.49
CA ALA A 59 36.68 30.56 16.66
C ALA A 59 36.87 29.06 16.41
N LEU A 60 37.03 28.30 17.49
CA LEU A 60 36.72 26.88 17.48
C LEU A 60 35.27 26.77 17.00
N LEU A 61 35.13 26.50 15.69
CA LEU A 61 33.89 26.02 15.11
C LEU A 61 33.61 24.70 15.83
N TYR A 62 32.87 24.78 16.92
CA TYR A 62 32.15 23.65 17.46
C TYR A 62 31.19 23.21 16.36
N SER A 63 31.62 22.25 15.55
CA SER A 63 30.69 21.38 14.83
C SER A 63 29.74 20.86 15.91
N PRO A 64 28.43 21.17 15.86
CA PRO A 64 27.51 20.54 16.80
C PRO A 64 27.69 19.04 16.56
N ALA A 65 28.07 18.32 17.62
CA ALA A 65 28.20 16.87 17.57
C ALA A 65 26.90 16.34 16.96
N THR A 66 27.00 15.81 15.74
CA THR A 66 25.88 15.19 15.06
C THR A 66 25.35 14.12 16.00
N SER A 67 24.11 14.28 16.47
CA SER A 67 23.50 13.31 17.38
C SER A 67 23.64 11.92 16.76
N ALA A 68 24.21 10.98 17.51
CA ALA A 68 24.42 9.63 17.03
C ALA A 68 23.07 9.04 16.55
N GLN A 69 23.04 8.54 15.31
CA GLN A 69 21.81 8.03 14.69
C GLN A 69 21.32 6.72 15.31
N ILE A 70 22.23 5.97 15.92
CA ILE A 70 21.96 4.73 16.63
C ILE A 70 22.61 4.84 18.01
N VAL A 71 21.80 4.84 19.05
CA VAL A 71 22.21 4.97 20.45
C VAL A 71 21.57 3.84 21.23
N LEU A 72 22.40 3.04 21.91
CA LEU A 72 21.94 1.99 22.81
C LEU A 72 21.38 2.61 24.09
N ASP A 73 20.29 2.06 24.64
CA ASP A 73 19.72 2.57 25.90
C ASP A 73 20.30 1.91 27.16
N GLY A 74 21.16 0.89 27.00
CA GLY A 74 21.74 0.14 28.11
C GLY A 74 20.77 -0.78 28.86
N SER A 75 19.49 -0.83 28.48
CA SER A 75 18.44 -1.59 29.18
C SER A 75 18.60 -3.12 29.13
N LEU A 76 19.49 -3.60 28.27
CA LEU A 76 19.81 -5.02 28.11
C LEU A 76 21.07 -5.46 28.88
N GLY A 77 21.61 -4.61 29.76
CA GLY A 77 22.72 -4.96 30.64
C GLY A 77 24.01 -5.33 29.88
N ASN A 78 24.68 -6.41 30.31
CA ASN A 78 25.98 -6.83 29.77
C ASN A 78 25.90 -7.56 28.42
N GLU A 79 24.72 -8.06 28.06
CA GLU A 79 24.40 -8.71 26.78
C GLU A 79 23.89 -7.69 25.74
N ARG A 80 24.12 -6.39 25.99
CA ARG A 80 23.73 -5.31 25.07
C ARG A 80 24.36 -5.48 23.69
N ALA A 81 23.69 -4.90 22.71
CA ALA A 81 24.18 -4.88 21.36
C ALA A 81 25.53 -4.13 21.26
N ARG A 82 26.34 -4.50 20.26
CA ARG A 82 27.58 -3.81 19.89
C ARG A 82 27.43 -3.33 18.46
N ILE A 83 27.89 -2.12 18.18
CA ILE A 83 27.84 -1.53 16.84
C ILE A 83 29.25 -1.54 16.28
N GLN A 84 29.48 -2.35 15.26
CA GLN A 84 30.68 -2.30 14.44
C GLN A 84 30.42 -1.41 13.24
N ARG A 85 31.22 -0.36 13.08
CA ARG A 85 31.08 0.60 11.98
C ARG A 85 31.91 0.15 10.78
N ASP A 86 31.40 0.46 9.60
CA ASP A 86 32.09 0.24 8.32
C ASP A 86 32.56 -1.19 8.05
N VAL A 87 31.77 -2.18 8.50
CA VAL A 87 32.01 -3.59 8.19
C VAL A 87 31.65 -3.85 6.73
N LEU A 88 32.45 -4.65 6.02
CA LEU A 88 32.15 -5.04 4.66
C LEU A 88 31.23 -6.26 4.63
N VAL A 89 29.99 -6.07 4.20
CA VAL A 89 29.03 -7.13 3.90
C VAL A 89 28.74 -7.11 2.40
N ASN A 90 29.03 -8.22 1.70
CA ASN A 90 28.89 -8.33 0.25
C ASN A 90 29.56 -7.17 -0.52
N GLY A 91 30.72 -6.72 -0.03
CA GLY A 91 31.48 -5.61 -0.62
C GLY A 91 30.89 -4.21 -0.39
N GLN A 92 29.86 -4.07 0.45
CA GLN A 92 29.28 -2.78 0.84
C GLN A 92 29.64 -2.46 2.30
N SER A 93 29.96 -1.19 2.58
CA SER A 93 30.15 -0.71 3.96
C SER A 93 28.82 -0.67 4.69
N VAL A 94 28.75 -1.29 5.87
CA VAL A 94 27.58 -1.34 6.74
C VAL A 94 27.94 -1.08 8.20
N ASP A 95 26.99 -0.48 8.92
CA ASP A 95 26.98 -0.48 10.38
C ASP A 95 26.34 -1.78 10.86
N GLN A 96 27.15 -2.72 11.34
CA GLN A 96 26.71 -4.03 11.82
C GLN A 96 26.39 -3.98 13.31
N ILE A 97 25.22 -4.48 13.69
CA ILE A 97 24.73 -4.60 15.06
C ILE A 97 24.82 -6.06 15.48
N GLU A 98 25.61 -6.35 16.49
CA GLU A 98 25.86 -7.70 17.00
C GLU A 98 25.46 -7.83 18.47
N GLY A 99 25.48 -9.06 18.99
CA GLY A 99 25.09 -9.36 20.37
C GLY A 99 23.57 -9.24 20.53
N GLY A 100 23.12 -8.70 21.66
CA GLY A 100 21.71 -8.73 22.04
C GLY A 100 21.41 -9.91 22.96
N ILE A 101 20.18 -9.92 23.48
CA ILE A 101 19.74 -10.95 24.42
C ILE A 101 18.98 -12.02 23.65
N GLN A 102 19.45 -13.27 23.69
CA GLN A 102 18.73 -14.40 23.11
C GLN A 102 17.84 -15.09 24.15
N ARG A 103 16.59 -15.39 23.79
CA ARG A 103 15.67 -16.26 24.54
C ARG A 103 14.98 -17.22 23.57
N GLY A 104 15.39 -18.48 23.56
CA GLY A 104 14.94 -19.43 22.54
C GLY A 104 15.30 -18.92 21.13
N GLY A 105 14.33 -18.91 20.22
CA GLY A 105 14.48 -18.38 18.86
C GLY A 105 14.37 -16.86 18.75
N ASN A 106 14.22 -16.12 19.86
CA ASN A 106 14.08 -14.67 19.86
C ASN A 106 15.40 -13.97 20.22
N LEU A 107 15.80 -12.97 19.44
CA LEU A 107 16.93 -12.09 19.69
C LEU A 107 16.46 -10.66 19.92
N PHE A 108 16.73 -10.11 21.11
CA PHE A 108 16.23 -8.81 21.54
C PHE A 108 17.32 -7.73 21.48
N HIS A 109 16.98 -6.58 20.90
CA HIS A 109 17.80 -5.36 20.92
C HIS A 109 17.00 -4.15 21.41
N SER A 110 17.70 -3.20 22.02
CA SER A 110 17.09 -2.00 22.60
C SER A 110 17.95 -0.77 22.36
N PHE A 111 17.30 0.29 21.91
CA PHE A 111 17.93 1.55 21.54
C PHE A 111 17.21 2.72 22.18
N GLU A 112 17.96 3.72 22.60
CA GLU A 112 17.40 5.01 22.96
C GLU A 112 16.97 5.76 21.68
N THR A 113 17.84 5.74 20.67
CA THR A 113 17.60 6.34 19.36
C THR A 113 17.97 5.33 18.28
N PHE A 114 17.10 5.16 17.29
CA PHE A 114 17.36 4.28 16.15
C PHE A 114 16.86 4.93 14.85
N ASN A 115 17.81 5.39 14.05
CA ASN A 115 17.63 5.99 12.74
C ASN A 115 18.62 5.37 11.75
N VAL A 116 18.26 5.39 10.47
CA VAL A 116 19.13 5.00 9.36
C VAL A 116 19.15 6.18 8.38
N ASN A 117 20.31 6.76 8.15
CA ASN A 117 20.46 7.88 7.23
C ASN A 117 20.38 7.46 5.77
N ASP A 118 20.19 8.44 4.89
CA ASP A 118 20.26 8.20 3.46
C ASP A 118 21.65 7.69 3.06
N GLY A 119 21.69 6.70 2.17
CA GLY A 119 22.92 5.97 1.80
C GLY A 119 23.53 5.07 2.88
N GLN A 120 23.13 5.23 4.16
CA GLN A 120 23.58 4.36 5.25
C GLN A 120 22.96 2.97 5.14
N ARG A 121 23.73 1.95 5.52
CA ARG A 121 23.30 0.56 5.62
C ARG A 121 23.49 0.09 7.05
N VAL A 122 22.44 -0.43 7.67
CA VAL A 122 22.47 -0.93 9.05
C VAL A 122 21.98 -2.37 9.05
N TYR A 123 22.83 -3.29 9.51
CA TYR A 123 22.54 -4.73 9.48
C TYR A 123 22.58 -5.32 10.88
N PHE A 124 21.56 -6.06 11.26
CA PHE A 124 21.60 -6.88 12.46
C PHE A 124 22.19 -8.25 12.13
N ALA A 125 23.17 -8.69 12.91
CA ALA A 125 23.63 -10.06 12.88
C ALA A 125 22.57 -10.96 13.55
N ALA A 126 22.10 -11.99 12.86
CA ALA A 126 21.25 -13.02 13.43
C ALA A 126 21.98 -14.38 13.33
N PRO A 127 22.61 -14.86 14.42
CA PRO A 127 23.24 -16.18 14.45
C PRO A 127 22.26 -17.31 14.12
N SER A 128 22.78 -18.49 13.80
CA SER A 128 21.97 -19.69 13.56
C SER A 128 21.05 -19.99 14.75
N GLY A 129 19.79 -20.33 14.48
CA GLY A 129 18.79 -20.63 15.51
C GLY A 129 18.01 -19.41 16.01
N ILE A 130 18.20 -18.24 15.40
CA ILE A 130 17.33 -17.08 15.61
C ILE A 130 16.22 -17.07 14.55
N ASP A 131 14.98 -17.21 15.02
CA ASP A 131 13.79 -17.11 14.20
C ASP A 131 13.29 -15.67 14.11
N ARG A 132 13.47 -14.87 15.17
CA ARG A 132 12.88 -13.53 15.31
C ARG A 132 13.86 -12.56 15.92
N LEU A 133 14.08 -11.44 15.24
CA LEU A 133 14.82 -10.28 15.72
C LEU A 133 13.81 -9.23 16.20
N LEU A 134 13.86 -8.87 17.48
CA LEU A 134 12.93 -7.95 18.11
C LEU A 134 13.65 -6.70 18.62
N VAL A 135 13.38 -5.58 17.98
CA VAL A 135 14.02 -4.29 18.26
C VAL A 135 12.99 -3.35 18.87
N ARG A 136 13.34 -2.72 20.00
CA ARG A 136 12.57 -1.62 20.58
C ARG A 136 13.37 -0.31 20.61
N VAL A 137 12.67 0.80 20.48
CA VAL A 137 13.17 2.15 20.74
C VAL A 137 12.51 2.72 21.99
N THR A 138 13.29 3.01 23.02
CA THR A 138 12.81 3.45 24.35
C THR A 138 12.81 4.96 24.54
N GLY A 139 13.63 5.68 23.77
CA GLY A 139 13.72 7.13 23.81
C GLY A 139 12.45 7.83 23.31
N ARG A 140 12.54 9.15 23.15
CA ARG A 140 11.40 10.02 22.80
C ARG A 140 11.30 10.35 21.31
N GLY A 141 12.32 10.01 20.53
CA GLY A 141 12.39 10.32 19.11
C GLY A 141 11.68 9.28 18.24
N ARG A 142 10.99 9.73 17.18
CA ARG A 142 10.53 8.85 16.10
C ARG A 142 11.73 8.26 15.34
N SER A 143 11.58 7.06 14.81
CA SER A 143 12.59 6.46 13.93
C SER A 143 12.46 7.03 12.52
N ARG A 144 13.57 7.50 11.95
CA ARG A 144 13.72 7.94 10.57
C ARG A 144 14.62 6.94 9.85
N ILE A 145 14.05 6.18 8.93
CA ILE A 145 14.73 5.15 8.16
C ILE A 145 14.78 5.66 6.72
N ASN A 146 15.89 6.23 6.31
CA ASN A 146 16.11 6.81 4.99
C ASN A 146 17.03 5.94 4.10
N GLY A 147 17.81 5.03 4.70
CA GLY A 147 18.71 4.10 3.99
C GLY A 147 18.27 2.64 4.08
N THR A 148 19.24 1.72 3.99
CA THR A 148 18.97 0.28 4.04
C THR A 148 18.98 -0.24 5.46
N LEU A 149 17.92 -0.94 5.82
CA LEU A 149 17.78 -1.66 7.07
C LEU A 149 17.76 -3.16 6.76
N GLY A 150 18.73 -3.91 7.29
CA GLY A 150 18.91 -5.32 6.95
C GLY A 150 19.12 -6.26 8.13
N VAL A 151 18.98 -7.55 7.85
CA VAL A 151 19.23 -8.65 8.79
C VAL A 151 20.07 -9.70 8.08
N LEU A 152 21.22 -10.04 8.66
CA LEU A 152 22.06 -11.14 8.19
C LEU A 152 21.42 -12.46 8.64
N GLY A 153 20.72 -13.14 7.74
CA GLY A 153 20.02 -14.39 8.02
C GLY A 153 18.55 -14.34 7.60
N THR A 154 17.76 -15.29 8.08
CA THR A 154 16.35 -15.48 7.67
C THR A 154 15.34 -15.14 8.77
N ALA A 155 15.79 -14.52 9.87
CA ALA A 155 14.93 -14.15 10.98
C ALA A 155 13.87 -13.12 10.56
N ASP A 156 12.65 -13.27 11.09
CA ASP A 156 11.61 -12.24 10.99
C ASP A 156 12.02 -11.02 11.84
N PHE A 157 11.81 -9.82 11.33
CA PHE A 157 12.27 -8.60 11.97
C PHE A 157 11.13 -7.71 12.44
N PHE A 158 11.07 -7.51 13.76
CA PHE A 158 10.15 -6.62 14.45
C PHE A 158 10.87 -5.32 14.88
N LEU A 159 10.36 -4.17 14.45
CA LEU A 159 10.83 -2.84 14.85
C LEU A 159 9.70 -2.08 15.57
N LEU A 160 9.87 -1.82 16.87
CA LEU A 160 8.92 -1.05 17.68
C LEU A 160 9.46 0.33 18.02
N ASN A 161 8.66 1.36 17.73
CA ASN A 161 8.89 2.70 18.26
C ASN A 161 7.57 3.41 18.51
N ARG A 162 7.17 3.53 19.78
CA ARG A 162 5.95 4.22 20.22
C ARG A 162 5.82 5.66 19.74
N ASN A 163 6.93 6.31 19.36
CA ASN A 163 6.96 7.69 18.87
C ASN A 163 6.73 7.79 17.35
N GLY A 164 6.49 6.66 16.67
CA GLY A 164 6.23 6.59 15.23
C GLY A 164 7.48 6.27 14.41
N ILE A 165 7.25 5.94 13.15
CA ILE A 165 8.27 5.50 12.20
C ILE A 165 8.06 6.21 10.88
N LEU A 166 9.12 6.77 10.30
CA LEU A 166 9.14 7.38 8.99
C LEU A 166 10.14 6.62 8.11
N PHE A 167 9.65 5.95 7.08
CA PHE A 167 10.46 5.44 5.98
C PHE A 167 10.56 6.52 4.90
N GLY A 168 11.78 7.02 4.67
CA GLY A 168 12.10 8.00 3.64
C GLY A 168 12.06 7.41 2.23
N ARG A 169 12.29 8.27 1.24
CA ARG A 169 12.17 7.90 -0.19
C ARG A 169 13.12 6.77 -0.62
N ASN A 170 14.32 6.75 -0.06
CA ASN A 170 15.37 5.79 -0.38
C ASN A 170 15.42 4.60 0.60
N ALA A 171 14.46 4.51 1.53
CA ALA A 171 14.45 3.48 2.54
C ALA A 171 14.32 2.09 1.91
N ARG A 172 15.16 1.15 2.30
CA ARG A 172 15.16 -0.22 1.78
C ARG A 172 15.14 -1.22 2.92
N LEU A 173 14.52 -2.36 2.68
CA LEU A 173 14.67 -3.55 3.52
C LEU A 173 15.61 -4.52 2.79
N ASP A 174 16.56 -5.09 3.53
CA ASP A 174 17.38 -6.22 3.08
C ASP A 174 17.32 -7.32 4.14
N VAL A 175 16.19 -8.03 4.17
CA VAL A 175 15.86 -9.02 5.20
C VAL A 175 15.57 -10.37 4.54
N GLY A 176 15.93 -11.48 5.21
CA GLY A 176 15.60 -12.84 4.73
C GLY A 176 14.24 -13.38 5.22
N GLY A 177 13.60 -12.70 6.17
CA GLY A 177 12.30 -13.08 6.77
C GLY A 177 11.20 -12.05 6.53
N SER A 178 10.13 -12.15 7.32
CA SER A 178 9.05 -11.15 7.38
C SER A 178 9.51 -9.88 8.10
N PHE A 179 8.81 -8.78 7.87
CA PHE A 179 9.05 -7.50 8.54
C PHE A 179 7.78 -6.97 9.19
N VAL A 180 7.88 -6.58 10.46
CA VAL A 180 6.80 -5.95 11.22
C VAL A 180 7.32 -4.63 11.80
N ALA A 181 6.77 -3.50 11.36
CA ALA A 181 7.06 -2.20 11.96
C ALA A 181 5.85 -1.72 12.74
N SER A 182 6.07 -1.29 13.98
CA SER A 182 4.98 -0.90 14.85
C SER A 182 5.25 0.34 15.70
N SER A 183 4.21 1.15 15.90
CA SER A 183 4.18 2.19 16.92
C SER A 183 3.60 1.70 18.26
N ALA A 184 3.51 0.38 18.45
CA ALA A 184 3.12 -0.22 19.72
C ALA A 184 4.12 0.11 20.83
N SER A 185 3.63 0.14 22.07
CA SER A 185 4.51 0.28 23.23
C SER A 185 5.09 -1.03 23.70
N ALA A 186 4.55 -2.18 23.30
CA ALA A 186 5.12 -3.48 23.63
C ALA A 186 4.71 -4.58 22.66
N ILE A 187 5.47 -5.67 22.69
CA ILE A 187 5.13 -6.98 22.12
C ILE A 187 4.74 -7.91 23.27
N GLU A 188 3.66 -8.65 23.12
CA GLU A 188 3.19 -9.67 24.06
C GLU A 188 3.57 -11.08 23.60
N PHE A 189 3.85 -11.96 24.55
CA PHE A 189 4.23 -13.36 24.35
C PHE A 189 3.30 -14.29 25.16
N GLY A 190 2.00 -14.11 24.99
CA GLY A 190 0.95 -14.73 25.79
C GLY A 190 1.19 -14.51 27.29
N ASP A 191 0.99 -15.57 28.08
CA ASP A 191 1.17 -15.53 29.53
C ASP A 191 2.65 -15.44 29.98
N ARG A 192 3.61 -15.40 29.04
CA ARG A 192 5.05 -15.32 29.35
C ARG A 192 5.55 -13.90 29.62
N GLY A 193 4.77 -12.89 29.26
CA GLY A 193 5.06 -11.48 29.53
C GLY A 193 5.24 -10.64 28.27
N VAL A 194 5.86 -9.47 28.44
CA VAL A 194 5.95 -8.43 27.41
C VAL A 194 7.37 -7.90 27.20
N PHE A 195 7.67 -7.45 25.98
CA PHE A 195 8.85 -6.67 25.65
C PHE A 195 8.44 -5.24 25.30
N SER A 196 8.69 -4.29 26.21
CA SER A 196 8.10 -2.93 26.15
C SER A 196 9.12 -1.82 25.88
N THR A 197 8.76 -0.86 25.02
CA THR A 197 9.43 0.44 24.79
C THR A 197 9.44 1.36 26.01
N ASN A 198 8.63 1.08 27.03
CA ASN A 198 8.55 1.88 28.26
C ASN A 198 9.45 1.34 29.39
N SER A 199 10.01 0.13 29.22
CA SER A 199 10.80 -0.53 30.23
C SER A 199 12.29 -0.41 29.93
N THR A 200 13.07 -0.08 30.95
CA THR A 200 14.54 -0.14 30.93
C THR A 200 15.09 -1.44 31.49
N GLN A 201 14.22 -2.42 31.78
CA GLN A 201 14.63 -3.74 32.25
C GLN A 201 14.91 -4.69 31.07
N PRO A 202 15.81 -5.68 31.27
CA PRO A 202 16.04 -6.72 30.29
C PRO A 202 14.81 -7.61 30.11
N PRO A 203 14.60 -8.20 28.91
CA PRO A 203 13.50 -9.11 28.65
C PRO A 203 13.57 -10.34 29.56
N SER A 204 12.40 -10.77 30.04
CA SER A 204 12.26 -11.96 30.88
C SER A 204 12.86 -13.19 30.20
N PRO A 205 13.51 -14.10 30.96
CA PRO A 205 13.98 -15.39 30.45
C PRO A 205 12.88 -16.24 29.80
N LEU A 206 11.61 -15.96 30.10
CA LEU A 206 10.45 -16.73 29.64
C LEU A 206 9.96 -16.33 28.23
N LEU A 207 10.48 -15.26 27.64
CA LEU A 207 10.06 -14.77 26.31
C LEU A 207 10.68 -15.61 25.19
N THR A 208 10.50 -16.93 25.25
CA THR A 208 11.10 -17.92 24.33
C THR A 208 10.16 -18.33 23.19
N ILE A 209 8.88 -17.99 23.28
CA ILE A 209 7.85 -18.31 22.28
C ILE A 209 7.69 -17.17 21.26
N GLN A 210 6.89 -17.39 20.23
CA GLN A 210 6.57 -16.33 19.26
C GLN A 210 5.67 -15.23 19.85
N PRO A 211 5.78 -13.98 19.34
CA PRO A 211 4.82 -12.92 19.64
C PRO A 211 3.36 -13.34 19.41
N THR A 212 2.48 -12.94 20.33
CA THR A 212 1.03 -13.19 20.25
C THR A 212 0.22 -11.92 20.01
N ALA A 213 0.76 -10.75 20.36
CA ALA A 213 0.09 -9.48 20.12
C ALA A 213 1.06 -8.29 20.16
N LEU A 214 0.60 -7.17 19.61
CA LEU A 214 1.20 -5.84 19.81
C LEU A 214 0.29 -4.99 20.70
N LEU A 215 0.86 -4.33 21.69
CA LEU A 215 0.13 -3.46 22.61
C LEU A 215 0.26 -2.01 22.15
N VAL A 216 -0.77 -1.51 21.47
CA VAL A 216 -0.81 -0.17 20.89
C VAL A 216 -1.37 0.83 21.90
N ASN A 217 -0.64 1.92 22.12
CA ASN A 217 -1.00 2.96 23.09
C ASN A 217 -2.36 3.59 22.80
N SER A 218 -2.92 4.29 23.80
CA SER A 218 -4.17 5.02 23.63
C SER A 218 -4.08 6.19 22.63
N LEU A 219 -2.89 6.78 22.46
CA LEU A 219 -2.58 7.82 21.47
C LEU A 219 -1.41 7.37 20.58
N PRO A 220 -1.65 6.42 19.66
CA PRO A 220 -0.58 5.82 18.89
C PRO A 220 -0.06 6.77 17.80
N GLN A 221 1.25 6.79 17.63
CA GLN A 221 1.91 7.66 16.68
C GLN A 221 1.89 7.10 15.27
N PRO A 222 1.96 7.96 14.23
CA PRO A 222 1.82 7.50 12.86
C PRO A 222 3.03 6.70 12.37
N ILE A 223 2.77 5.79 11.44
CA ILE A 223 3.79 5.19 10.58
C ILE A 223 3.61 5.78 9.18
N VAL A 224 4.69 6.31 8.61
CA VAL A 224 4.69 6.94 7.30
C VAL A 224 5.68 6.22 6.39
N ASN A 225 5.20 5.69 5.28
CA ASN A 225 6.04 5.14 4.22
C ASN A 225 6.07 6.07 3.00
N ARG A 226 7.27 6.51 2.62
CA ARG A 226 7.54 7.24 1.38
C ARG A 226 8.50 6.50 0.46
N SER A 227 8.86 5.25 0.80
CA SER A 227 9.88 4.51 0.07
C SER A 227 9.43 4.25 -1.36
N SER A 228 10.22 4.75 -2.30
CA SER A 228 10.10 4.46 -3.73
C SER A 228 11.41 3.82 -4.21
N ALA A 229 12.03 3.00 -3.36
CA ALA A 229 13.26 2.32 -3.69
C ALA A 229 13.10 1.44 -4.93
N ILE A 230 14.11 1.45 -5.79
CA ILE A 230 14.18 0.64 -7.01
C ILE A 230 14.85 -0.70 -6.68
N ASP A 231 14.29 -1.77 -7.22
CA ASP A 231 14.85 -3.13 -7.20
C ASP A 231 16.29 -3.11 -7.77
N PRO A 232 17.29 -3.67 -7.07
CA PRO A 232 18.67 -3.70 -7.58
C PRO A 232 18.81 -4.43 -8.92
N THR A 233 17.87 -5.31 -9.26
CA THR A 233 17.92 -6.18 -10.44
C THR A 233 17.00 -5.74 -11.58
N SER A 234 16.15 -4.73 -11.36
CA SER A 234 15.19 -4.28 -12.37
C SER A 234 14.82 -2.79 -12.19
N PRO A 235 14.34 -2.09 -13.22
CA PRO A 235 13.95 -0.68 -13.08
C PRO A 235 12.66 -0.47 -12.29
N HIS A 236 12.09 -1.53 -11.68
CA HIS A 236 10.81 -1.46 -10.98
C HIS A 236 10.96 -0.84 -9.59
N ILE A 237 10.00 0.01 -9.24
CA ILE A 237 9.87 0.55 -7.89
C ILE A 237 9.24 -0.54 -7.01
N VAL A 238 9.94 -0.93 -5.95
CA VAL A 238 9.52 -1.93 -4.96
C VAL A 238 9.34 -1.36 -3.56
N GLY A 239 9.87 -0.15 -3.31
CA GLY A 239 9.73 0.50 -2.01
C GLY A 239 10.29 -0.33 -0.86
N LEU A 240 9.48 -0.57 0.17
CA LEU A 240 9.81 -1.54 1.21
C LEU A 240 9.40 -2.94 0.73
N GLN A 241 10.39 -3.81 0.54
CA GLN A 241 10.18 -5.15 0.00
C GLN A 241 10.67 -6.22 0.98
N VAL A 242 9.87 -7.27 1.16
CA VAL A 242 10.28 -8.52 1.81
C VAL A 242 10.45 -9.64 0.79
N PRO A 243 11.16 -10.74 1.12
CA PRO A 243 11.27 -11.90 0.24
C PRO A 243 9.91 -12.49 -0.13
N ALA A 244 9.88 -13.25 -1.24
CA ALA A 244 8.65 -13.88 -1.70
C ALA A 244 8.06 -14.81 -0.63
N GLY A 245 6.73 -14.78 -0.47
CA GLY A 245 6.01 -15.58 0.51
C GLY A 245 6.13 -15.12 1.96
N ARG A 246 6.77 -13.98 2.24
CA ARG A 246 6.91 -13.39 3.59
C ARG A 246 5.92 -12.26 3.84
N SER A 247 5.80 -11.83 5.09
CA SER A 247 4.87 -10.77 5.49
C SER A 247 5.54 -9.41 5.66
N LEU A 248 4.80 -8.34 5.34
CA LEU A 248 5.15 -6.96 5.66
C LEU A 248 3.96 -6.29 6.39
N LEU A 249 4.09 -6.08 7.70
CA LEU A 249 3.04 -5.52 8.54
C LEU A 249 3.40 -4.13 9.05
N LEU A 250 2.48 -3.17 8.94
CA LEU A 250 2.59 -1.85 9.60
C LEU A 250 1.43 -1.66 10.58
N ILE A 251 1.73 -1.59 11.88
CA ILE A 251 0.71 -1.59 12.95
C ILE A 251 0.94 -0.43 13.90
N GLY A 252 -0.02 0.47 14.05
CA GLY A 252 0.18 1.63 14.91
C GLY A 252 -0.98 2.59 14.89
N GLY A 253 -0.69 3.89 14.98
CA GLY A 253 -1.71 4.91 14.77
C GLY A 253 -2.03 5.06 13.29
N ASN A 254 -2.23 6.29 12.84
CA ASN A 254 -2.46 6.54 11.41
C ASN A 254 -1.33 5.93 10.55
N ILE A 255 -1.68 5.10 9.56
CA ILE A 255 -0.74 4.56 8.58
C ILE A 255 -0.86 5.38 7.30
N ARG A 256 0.26 5.93 6.81
CA ARG A 256 0.26 6.78 5.61
C ARG A 256 1.31 6.33 4.61
N LEU A 257 0.87 5.97 3.40
CA LEU A 257 1.72 5.80 2.25
C LEU A 257 1.57 7.05 1.37
N ASN A 258 2.69 7.75 1.11
CA ASN A 258 2.70 8.97 0.30
C ASN A 258 3.81 8.85 -0.75
N GLY A 259 3.45 8.40 -1.95
CA GLY A 259 4.39 7.94 -2.98
C GLY A 259 5.19 6.69 -2.58
N GLY A 260 4.89 6.11 -1.41
CA GLY A 260 5.53 4.91 -0.91
C GLY A 260 4.93 3.65 -1.51
N VAL A 261 5.77 2.65 -1.75
CA VAL A 261 5.42 1.30 -2.21
C VAL A 261 5.72 0.27 -1.12
N LEU A 262 4.86 -0.73 -0.98
CA LEU A 262 5.06 -1.93 -0.17
C LEU A 262 4.96 -3.16 -1.08
N THR A 263 5.94 -4.05 -1.01
CA THR A 263 5.99 -5.24 -1.87
C THR A 263 6.24 -6.51 -1.06
N ALA A 264 5.35 -7.50 -1.19
CA ALA A 264 5.49 -8.84 -0.61
C ALA A 264 4.96 -9.90 -1.58
N ARG A 265 5.72 -10.20 -2.65
CA ARG A 265 5.30 -11.09 -3.74
C ARG A 265 4.86 -12.47 -3.20
N GLY A 266 3.61 -12.85 -3.40
CA GLY A 266 3.04 -14.12 -2.94
C GLY A 266 2.94 -14.24 -1.41
N GLY A 267 3.27 -13.17 -0.70
CA GLY A 267 3.28 -13.06 0.75
C GLY A 267 2.06 -12.31 1.27
N VAL A 268 2.24 -11.56 2.35
CA VAL A 268 1.14 -10.86 3.02
C VAL A 268 1.54 -9.40 3.28
N VAL A 269 0.67 -8.45 2.95
CA VAL A 269 0.79 -7.07 3.42
C VAL A 269 -0.42 -6.72 4.28
N GLU A 270 -0.20 -6.36 5.54
CA GLU A 270 -1.30 -5.90 6.39
C GLU A 270 -0.99 -4.59 7.10
N LEU A 271 -1.94 -3.67 7.03
CA LEU A 271 -1.84 -2.37 7.69
C LEU A 271 -2.97 -2.25 8.71
N ALA A 272 -2.65 -1.93 9.96
CA ALA A 272 -3.66 -1.65 10.98
C ALA A 272 -3.39 -0.32 11.66
N ALA A 273 -4.31 0.63 11.46
CA ALA A 273 -4.45 1.81 12.29
C ALA A 273 -5.35 1.45 13.47
N ALA A 274 -4.74 1.14 14.61
CA ALA A 274 -5.38 0.46 15.73
C ALA A 274 -5.01 1.07 17.09
N GLN A 275 -5.76 0.69 18.11
CA GLN A 275 -5.49 1.02 19.52
C GLN A 275 -5.73 -0.22 20.39
N GLY A 276 -4.99 -0.33 21.50
CA GLY A 276 -5.11 -1.45 22.42
C GLY A 276 -4.37 -2.68 21.92
N THR A 277 -4.86 -3.86 22.27
CA THR A 277 -4.24 -5.12 21.87
C THR A 277 -4.57 -5.44 20.41
N VAL A 278 -3.53 -5.65 19.61
CA VAL A 278 -3.61 -6.13 18.22
C VAL A 278 -3.11 -7.56 18.20
N PRO A 279 -3.99 -8.58 18.18
CA PRO A 279 -3.58 -9.97 18.17
C PRO A 279 -2.86 -10.31 16.87
N LEU A 280 -1.80 -11.11 16.99
CA LEU A 280 -1.00 -11.62 15.88
C LEU A 280 -1.09 -13.14 15.84
N SER A 281 -1.21 -13.68 14.64
CA SER A 281 -1.06 -15.10 14.36
C SER A 281 0.09 -15.32 13.39
N GLN A 282 0.79 -16.43 13.61
CA GLN A 282 1.88 -16.86 12.75
C GLN A 282 1.46 -18.14 12.01
N GLY A 283 1.43 -18.07 10.68
CA GLY A 283 1.46 -19.26 9.82
C GLY A 283 2.88 -19.78 9.64
N GLU A 284 3.13 -20.73 8.73
CA GLU A 284 4.48 -21.30 8.56
C GLU A 284 5.58 -20.26 8.36
N HIS A 285 5.32 -19.25 7.50
CA HIS A 285 6.31 -18.23 7.13
C HIS A 285 5.73 -16.80 7.09
N THR A 286 4.49 -16.64 7.55
CA THR A 286 3.73 -15.39 7.44
C THR A 286 3.13 -14.99 8.77
N TRP A 287 3.00 -13.68 8.96
CA TRP A 287 2.28 -13.03 10.04
C TRP A 287 0.98 -12.43 9.53
N GLN A 288 -0.05 -12.49 10.37
CA GLN A 288 -1.37 -11.94 10.11
C GLN A 288 -1.92 -11.29 11.38
N ILE A 289 -2.75 -10.27 11.20
CA ILE A 289 -3.49 -9.55 12.22
C ILE A 289 -4.86 -10.20 12.34
N ALA A 290 -5.29 -10.47 13.56
CA ALA A 290 -6.65 -10.96 13.76
C ALA A 290 -7.68 -9.91 13.29
N PRO A 291 -8.72 -10.30 12.52
CA PRO A 291 -9.77 -9.37 12.06
C PRO A 291 -10.55 -8.68 13.17
N SER A 292 -10.46 -9.18 14.41
CA SER A 292 -11.04 -8.58 15.62
C SER A 292 -10.27 -7.36 16.15
N VAL A 293 -9.27 -6.88 15.41
CA VAL A 293 -8.48 -5.71 15.77
C VAL A 293 -9.36 -4.48 16.01
N ARG A 294 -9.15 -3.82 17.15
CA ARG A 294 -9.84 -2.56 17.46
C ARG A 294 -9.17 -1.42 16.70
N VAL A 295 -9.83 -0.98 15.63
CA VAL A 295 -9.34 0.10 14.77
C VAL A 295 -9.51 1.48 15.42
N GLN A 296 -8.50 2.33 15.26
CA GLN A 296 -8.52 3.73 15.67
C GLN A 296 -7.49 4.52 14.87
N GLY A 297 -7.96 5.50 14.09
CA GLY A 297 -7.14 6.21 13.11
C GLY A 297 -7.25 5.62 11.70
N ASN A 298 -6.57 6.25 10.75
CA ASN A 298 -6.82 6.05 9.33
C ASN A 298 -5.65 5.38 8.62
N VAL A 299 -5.96 4.59 7.59
CA VAL A 299 -5.02 4.11 6.59
C VAL A 299 -5.19 4.95 5.32
N VAL A 300 -4.14 5.63 4.89
CA VAL A 300 -4.19 6.55 3.73
C VAL A 300 -3.08 6.21 2.74
N LEU A 301 -3.45 5.92 1.50
CA LEU A 301 -2.56 5.78 0.35
C LEU A 301 -2.79 6.96 -0.59
N GLN A 302 -1.73 7.71 -0.90
CA GLN A 302 -1.83 8.87 -1.78
C GLN A 302 -0.58 9.06 -2.64
N ASN A 303 -0.73 9.84 -3.72
CA ASN A 303 0.37 10.26 -4.60
C ASN A 303 1.14 9.09 -5.22
N GLN A 304 0.45 8.24 -5.97
CA GLN A 304 1.03 7.07 -6.66
C GLN A 304 1.60 6.02 -5.69
N SER A 305 1.02 5.93 -4.49
CA SER A 305 1.34 4.85 -3.57
C SER A 305 0.81 3.51 -4.07
N ALA A 306 1.53 2.43 -3.74
CA ALA A 306 1.17 1.09 -4.17
C ALA A 306 1.39 0.04 -3.06
N ILE A 307 0.53 -0.96 -3.03
CA ILE A 307 0.76 -2.23 -2.32
C ILE A 307 0.73 -3.35 -3.36
N GLN A 308 1.77 -4.19 -3.37
CA GLN A 308 1.98 -5.19 -4.42
C GLN A 308 2.27 -6.57 -3.81
N VAL A 309 1.42 -7.55 -4.11
CA VAL A 309 1.59 -8.94 -3.66
C VAL A 309 1.47 -9.97 -4.78
N GLU A 310 1.37 -9.53 -6.03
CA GLU A 310 1.27 -10.37 -7.23
C GLU A 310 2.39 -11.41 -7.33
N SER A 311 2.03 -12.64 -7.75
CA SER A 311 2.90 -13.83 -7.70
C SER A 311 2.42 -14.94 -8.64
N ALA A 312 3.02 -16.14 -8.60
CA ALA A 312 2.49 -17.34 -9.25
C ALA A 312 1.27 -17.96 -8.53
N ALA A 313 1.09 -17.63 -7.25
CA ALA A 313 -0.03 -18.00 -6.39
C ALA A 313 0.06 -17.20 -5.07
N ARG A 314 -1.00 -17.26 -4.24
CA ARG A 314 -1.10 -16.61 -2.93
C ARG A 314 -1.00 -15.08 -3.09
N GLY A 315 -0.42 -14.38 -2.11
CA GLY A 315 -0.40 -12.92 -2.09
C GLY A 315 -1.71 -12.38 -1.55
N SER A 316 -1.73 -11.85 -0.33
CA SER A 316 -2.92 -11.24 0.26
C SER A 316 -2.64 -9.86 0.85
N VAL A 317 -3.67 -9.03 0.90
CA VAL A 317 -3.62 -7.69 1.49
C VAL A 317 -4.77 -7.51 2.47
N ALA A 318 -4.52 -7.01 3.67
CA ALA A 318 -5.59 -6.59 4.58
C ALA A 318 -5.33 -5.21 5.17
N LEU A 319 -6.28 -4.30 5.02
CA LEU A 319 -6.23 -2.96 5.60
C LEU A 319 -7.32 -2.83 6.67
N TYR A 320 -6.92 -2.38 7.86
CA TYR A 320 -7.80 -2.15 9.01
C TYR A 320 -7.65 -0.71 9.51
N GLY A 321 -8.76 0.02 9.60
CA GLY A 321 -8.75 1.40 10.13
C GLY A 321 -10.13 1.93 10.49
N GLU A 322 -10.19 3.10 11.12
CA GLU A 322 -11.44 3.84 11.26
C GLU A 322 -11.92 4.34 9.89
N ALA A 323 -10.99 4.84 9.07
CA ALA A 323 -11.21 5.08 7.66
C ALA A 323 -10.02 4.59 6.82
N ILE A 324 -10.33 4.10 5.62
CA ILE A 324 -9.36 3.74 4.58
C ILE A 324 -9.58 4.67 3.39
N ALA A 325 -8.53 5.35 2.94
CA ALA A 325 -8.60 6.26 1.80
C ALA A 325 -7.48 6.02 0.80
N LEU A 326 -7.83 5.82 -0.47
CA LEU A 326 -6.90 5.72 -1.59
C LEU A 326 -7.16 6.90 -2.55
N GLN A 327 -6.11 7.66 -2.87
CA GLN A 327 -6.15 8.78 -3.81
C GLN A 327 -5.01 8.66 -4.80
N ASN A 328 -5.30 8.51 -6.10
CA ASN A 328 -4.26 8.36 -7.13
C ASN A 328 -3.27 7.23 -6.78
N SER A 329 -3.78 6.10 -6.27
CA SER A 329 -2.99 5.01 -5.67
C SER A 329 -3.56 3.64 -6.02
N GLY A 330 -2.75 2.58 -5.85
CA GLY A 330 -3.11 1.21 -6.24
C GLY A 330 -2.89 0.14 -5.15
N ILE A 331 -3.70 -0.92 -5.19
CA ILE A 331 -3.42 -2.19 -4.51
C ILE A 331 -3.52 -3.29 -5.55
N THR A 332 -2.45 -4.08 -5.71
CA THR A 332 -2.39 -5.16 -6.68
C THR A 332 -2.07 -6.50 -6.02
N ALA A 333 -2.99 -7.45 -6.19
CA ALA A 333 -2.84 -8.86 -5.91
C ALA A 333 -3.19 -9.66 -7.17
N GLY A 334 -3.02 -10.97 -7.11
CA GLY A 334 -3.36 -11.85 -8.23
C GLY A 334 -2.16 -12.62 -8.76
N ILE A 335 -2.35 -13.18 -9.95
CA ILE A 335 -1.34 -14.00 -10.62
C ILE A 335 -0.67 -13.17 -11.72
N ALA A 336 0.64 -12.98 -11.61
CA ALA A 336 1.40 -12.15 -12.52
C ALA A 336 1.58 -12.80 -13.90
N GLU A 337 1.99 -11.98 -14.88
CA GLU A 337 2.18 -12.39 -16.27
C GLU A 337 3.12 -13.60 -16.41
N GLY A 338 2.68 -14.59 -17.18
CA GLY A 338 3.45 -15.81 -17.45
C GLY A 338 3.68 -16.74 -16.25
N LEU A 339 3.11 -16.45 -15.07
CA LEU A 339 3.29 -17.24 -13.87
C LEU A 339 2.10 -18.15 -13.55
N GLY A 340 2.29 -19.06 -12.60
CA GLY A 340 1.24 -19.92 -12.05
C GLY A 340 1.01 -21.21 -12.82
N GLY A 341 -0.04 -21.93 -12.43
CA GLY A 341 -0.47 -23.20 -13.00
C GLY A 341 -1.98 -23.38 -12.83
N SER A 342 -2.55 -24.46 -13.37
CA SER A 342 -4.01 -24.67 -13.32
C SER A 342 -4.59 -24.79 -11.90
N ALA A 343 -3.76 -25.09 -10.91
CA ALA A 343 -4.15 -25.17 -9.50
C ALA A 343 -3.72 -23.94 -8.68
N SER A 344 -3.07 -22.94 -9.31
CA SER A 344 -2.69 -21.72 -8.62
C SER A 344 -3.93 -20.93 -8.20
N GLN A 345 -3.93 -20.45 -6.96
CA GLN A 345 -4.95 -19.59 -6.40
C GLN A 345 -4.26 -18.35 -5.83
N ALA A 346 -4.66 -17.15 -6.26
CA ALA A 346 -4.24 -15.91 -5.60
C ALA A 346 -4.93 -15.74 -4.24
N GLY A 347 -4.28 -15.04 -3.31
CA GLY A 347 -4.89 -14.65 -2.04
C GLY A 347 -5.77 -13.42 -2.20
N ASP A 348 -6.47 -13.05 -1.13
CA ASP A 348 -7.54 -12.05 -1.19
C ASP A 348 -7.08 -10.64 -0.79
N ILE A 349 -7.89 -9.64 -1.14
CA ILE A 349 -7.76 -8.27 -0.65
C ILE A 349 -8.93 -7.95 0.27
N THR A 350 -8.63 -7.52 1.50
CA THR A 350 -9.63 -7.08 2.48
C THR A 350 -9.43 -5.61 2.85
N LEU A 351 -10.47 -4.80 2.70
CA LEU A 351 -10.53 -3.43 3.21
C LEU A 351 -11.64 -3.34 4.27
N SER A 352 -11.26 -3.39 5.54
CA SER A 352 -12.20 -3.33 6.66
C SER A 352 -12.01 -2.04 7.43
N ALA A 353 -13.00 -1.15 7.35
CA ALA A 353 -13.01 0.09 8.09
C ALA A 353 -14.25 0.21 8.99
N ALA A 354 -14.12 0.86 10.14
CA ALA A 354 -15.29 1.11 10.98
C ALA A 354 -16.27 2.08 10.27
N ARG A 355 -15.75 3.23 9.81
CA ARG A 355 -16.57 4.33 9.31
C ARG A 355 -16.60 4.44 7.80
N ALA A 356 -15.44 4.34 7.13
CA ALA A 356 -15.45 4.58 5.68
C ALA A 356 -14.30 3.94 4.89
N VAL A 357 -14.63 3.49 3.68
CA VAL A 357 -13.66 3.22 2.60
C VAL A 357 -13.91 4.22 1.47
N ARG A 358 -12.88 4.99 1.08
CA ARG A 358 -12.95 5.97 -0.01
C ARG A 358 -11.88 5.70 -1.06
N LEU A 359 -12.29 5.54 -2.31
CA LEU A 359 -11.40 5.44 -3.45
C LEU A 359 -11.64 6.59 -4.43
N GLN A 360 -10.58 7.31 -4.78
CA GLN A 360 -10.62 8.41 -5.74
C GLN A 360 -9.49 8.23 -6.76
N ASN A 361 -9.84 8.08 -8.04
CA ASN A 361 -8.87 7.81 -9.12
C ASN A 361 -7.85 6.72 -8.72
N SER A 362 -8.37 5.62 -8.20
CA SER A 362 -7.60 4.57 -7.56
C SER A 362 -8.06 3.20 -8.02
N VAL A 363 -7.15 2.22 -7.98
CA VAL A 363 -7.43 0.85 -8.42
C VAL A 363 -7.13 -0.12 -7.29
N VAL A 364 -8.07 -0.99 -6.98
CA VAL A 364 -7.86 -2.17 -6.14
C VAL A 364 -8.13 -3.38 -7.01
N SER A 365 -7.10 -4.18 -7.28
CA SER A 365 -7.19 -5.25 -8.26
C SER A 365 -6.59 -6.55 -7.75
N ASN A 366 -7.35 -7.63 -7.88
CA ASN A 366 -6.91 -9.00 -7.74
C ASN A 366 -7.05 -9.69 -9.10
N VAL A 367 -5.98 -9.66 -9.89
CA VAL A 367 -6.08 -9.96 -11.34
C VAL A 367 -5.19 -11.12 -11.74
N LEU A 368 -5.74 -12.05 -12.51
CA LEU A 368 -4.94 -12.99 -13.29
C LEU A 368 -4.48 -12.29 -14.58
N SER A 369 -3.19 -12.00 -14.66
CA SER A 369 -2.57 -11.28 -15.78
C SER A 369 -2.41 -12.14 -17.03
N ALA A 370 -2.20 -11.49 -18.17
CA ALA A 370 -2.02 -12.15 -19.46
C ALA A 370 -0.91 -13.21 -19.40
N GLY A 371 -1.10 -14.35 -20.07
CA GLY A 371 -0.15 -15.47 -20.05
C GLY A 371 0.00 -16.19 -18.70
N GLY A 372 -0.55 -15.67 -17.60
CA GLY A 372 -0.61 -16.39 -16.33
C GLY A 372 -1.59 -17.56 -16.38
N ARG A 373 -1.57 -18.42 -15.36
CA ARG A 373 -2.55 -19.51 -15.21
C ARG A 373 -2.95 -19.70 -13.75
N GLY A 374 -4.23 -19.87 -13.49
CA GLY A 374 -4.77 -20.14 -12.15
C GLY A 374 -6.11 -19.45 -11.91
N HIS A 375 -6.39 -19.07 -10.67
CA HIS A 375 -7.62 -18.39 -10.26
C HIS A 375 -7.26 -17.09 -9.54
N ALA A 376 -7.95 -16.01 -9.87
CA ALA A 376 -7.86 -14.75 -9.13
C ALA A 376 -8.47 -14.93 -7.73
N GLY A 377 -8.02 -14.13 -6.77
CA GLY A 377 -8.59 -14.12 -5.42
C GLY A 377 -9.73 -13.12 -5.30
N ASP A 378 -10.37 -13.14 -4.15
CA ASP A 378 -11.54 -12.33 -3.87
C ASP A 378 -11.14 -10.93 -3.39
N ILE A 379 -12.13 -10.03 -3.40
CA ILE A 379 -12.03 -8.71 -2.78
C ILE A 379 -13.21 -8.51 -1.81
N HIS A 380 -12.89 -8.17 -0.56
CA HIS A 380 -13.86 -7.90 0.49
C HIS A 380 -13.76 -6.46 0.98
N LEU A 381 -14.87 -5.72 0.97
CA LEU A 381 -14.96 -4.38 1.54
C LEU A 381 -16.03 -4.35 2.63
N GLN A 382 -15.68 -3.75 3.77
CA GLN A 382 -16.60 -3.55 4.88
C GLN A 382 -16.42 -2.16 5.50
N ALA A 383 -17.49 -1.36 5.58
CA ALA A 383 -17.53 -0.09 6.34
C ALA A 383 -18.95 0.48 6.45
N GLU A 384 -19.21 1.38 7.40
CA GLU A 384 -20.49 2.14 7.42
C GLU A 384 -20.77 2.85 6.08
N ALA A 385 -19.75 3.45 5.45
CA ALA A 385 -19.90 4.08 4.13
C ALA A 385 -18.77 3.72 3.17
N ILE A 386 -19.12 3.29 1.95
CA ILE A 386 -18.16 3.01 0.88
C ILE A 386 -18.42 3.95 -0.30
N SER A 387 -17.40 4.67 -0.75
CA SER A 387 -17.51 5.58 -1.89
C SER A 387 -16.37 5.41 -2.89
N LEU A 388 -16.71 5.26 -4.17
CA LEU A 388 -15.79 5.30 -5.30
C LEU A 388 -16.08 6.53 -6.16
N SER A 389 -15.05 7.25 -6.55
CA SER A 389 -15.16 8.49 -7.32
C SER A 389 -14.01 8.63 -8.33
N ASP A 390 -14.21 9.50 -9.31
CA ASP A 390 -13.21 9.89 -10.30
C ASP A 390 -12.52 8.68 -10.97
N ARG A 391 -13.31 7.81 -11.60
CA ARG A 391 -12.84 6.59 -12.28
C ARG A 391 -12.15 5.57 -11.36
N ALA A 392 -12.49 5.54 -10.07
CA ALA A 392 -12.00 4.49 -9.19
C ALA A 392 -12.53 3.11 -9.61
N GLN A 393 -11.69 2.07 -9.47
CA GLN A 393 -12.02 0.72 -9.91
C GLN A 393 -11.69 -0.32 -8.84
N ILE A 394 -12.58 -1.31 -8.72
CA ILE A 394 -12.33 -2.54 -7.96
C ILE A 394 -12.47 -3.71 -8.94
N GLN A 395 -11.45 -4.58 -9.02
CA GLN A 395 -11.36 -5.60 -10.07
C GLN A 395 -10.93 -6.97 -9.54
N THR A 396 -11.69 -8.02 -9.82
CA THR A 396 -11.31 -9.43 -9.59
C THR A 396 -11.12 -10.20 -10.91
N SER A 397 -10.68 -9.51 -11.97
CA SER A 397 -10.75 -9.99 -13.35
C SER A 397 -9.65 -10.99 -13.76
N THR A 398 -9.88 -11.71 -14.85
CA THR A 398 -8.87 -12.55 -15.52
C THR A 398 -8.61 -12.10 -16.95
N ARG A 399 -7.34 -12.13 -17.36
CA ARG A 399 -6.86 -11.83 -18.73
C ARG A 399 -6.24 -13.06 -19.41
N SER A 400 -6.42 -14.23 -18.83
CA SER A 400 -5.91 -15.52 -19.33
C SER A 400 -6.76 -16.67 -18.77
N GLN A 401 -6.38 -17.91 -19.07
CA GLN A 401 -7.10 -19.10 -18.61
C GLN A 401 -7.18 -19.20 -17.08
N GLY A 402 -8.37 -19.00 -16.54
CA GLY A 402 -8.63 -18.96 -15.11
C GLY A 402 -10.00 -18.38 -14.73
N ASN A 403 -10.44 -18.68 -13.52
CA ASN A 403 -11.67 -18.07 -12.99
C ASN A 403 -11.34 -16.74 -12.30
N ALA A 404 -12.21 -15.75 -12.51
CA ALA A 404 -12.22 -14.51 -11.75
C ALA A 404 -12.66 -14.78 -10.31
N GLY A 405 -12.16 -13.96 -9.38
CA GLY A 405 -12.59 -13.96 -7.99
C GLY A 405 -13.90 -13.18 -7.80
N ASP A 406 -14.49 -13.30 -6.64
CA ASP A 406 -15.72 -12.61 -6.29
C ASP A 406 -15.47 -11.28 -5.57
N LEU A 407 -16.40 -10.35 -5.73
CA LEU A 407 -16.39 -9.05 -5.04
C LEU A 407 -17.53 -8.99 -4.02
N ASN A 408 -17.17 -8.85 -2.76
CA ASN A 408 -18.08 -8.77 -1.62
C ASN A 408 -18.03 -7.38 -0.98
N ILE A 409 -19.18 -6.70 -0.92
CA ILE A 409 -19.30 -5.37 -0.32
C ILE A 409 -20.39 -5.39 0.75
N THR A 410 -20.01 -5.11 2.00
CA THR A 410 -20.94 -4.96 3.12
C THR A 410 -20.85 -3.55 3.68
N THR A 411 -21.94 -2.79 3.68
CA THR A 411 -21.91 -1.39 4.10
C THR A 411 -23.23 -0.88 4.67
N GLY A 412 -23.21 0.29 5.30
CA GLY A 412 -24.43 1.07 5.52
C GLY A 412 -24.92 1.65 4.19
N SER A 413 -24.05 2.38 3.50
CA SER A 413 -24.35 2.97 2.19
C SER A 413 -23.18 2.86 1.19
N LEU A 414 -23.51 2.52 -0.06
CA LEU A 414 -22.57 2.43 -1.19
C LEU A 414 -22.85 3.54 -2.21
N SER A 415 -21.81 4.28 -2.62
CA SER A 415 -21.89 5.28 -3.70
C SER A 415 -20.75 5.15 -4.71
N LEU A 416 -21.09 5.01 -5.99
CA LEU A 416 -20.15 5.07 -7.09
C LEU A 416 -20.47 6.28 -7.97
N THR A 417 -19.47 7.10 -8.25
CA THR A 417 -19.62 8.33 -9.04
C THR A 417 -18.50 8.48 -10.08
N GLY A 418 -18.73 9.31 -11.10
CA GLY A 418 -17.65 9.85 -11.94
C GLY A 418 -16.92 8.81 -12.80
N GLY A 419 -17.64 7.83 -13.35
CA GLY A 419 -17.07 6.77 -14.19
C GLY A 419 -16.41 5.65 -13.39
N SER A 420 -16.72 5.54 -12.10
CA SER A 420 -16.18 4.47 -11.25
C SER A 420 -16.84 3.12 -11.57
N GLY A 421 -16.20 2.02 -11.21
CA GLY A 421 -16.78 0.72 -11.47
C GLY A 421 -16.28 -0.47 -10.67
N LEU A 422 -17.11 -1.49 -10.64
CA LEU A 422 -16.87 -2.80 -10.06
C LEU A 422 -16.76 -3.83 -11.19
N PHE A 423 -15.71 -4.64 -11.21
CA PHE A 423 -15.43 -5.56 -12.31
C PHE A 423 -15.04 -6.94 -11.79
N ALA A 424 -15.78 -7.97 -12.18
CA ALA A 424 -15.48 -9.36 -11.91
C ALA A 424 -15.52 -10.14 -13.24
N THR A 425 -14.66 -9.73 -14.18
CA THR A 425 -14.75 -10.12 -15.60
C THR A 425 -13.73 -11.19 -16.00
N THR A 426 -14.01 -11.92 -17.07
CA THR A 426 -13.06 -12.86 -17.68
C THR A 426 -12.92 -12.56 -19.17
N SER A 427 -11.68 -12.46 -19.63
CA SER A 427 -11.35 -12.14 -21.03
C SER A 427 -10.77 -13.32 -21.82
N ASP A 428 -10.75 -14.53 -21.24
CA ASP A 428 -10.29 -15.77 -21.87
C ASP A 428 -11.13 -16.96 -21.35
N ARG A 429 -10.57 -18.16 -21.28
CA ARG A 429 -11.27 -19.35 -20.78
C ARG A 429 -11.33 -19.38 -19.26
N GLY A 430 -12.53 -19.23 -18.70
CA GLY A 430 -12.84 -19.40 -17.29
C GLY A 430 -14.09 -18.62 -16.90
N ASN A 431 -14.61 -18.83 -15.71
CA ASN A 431 -15.85 -18.18 -15.27
C ASN A 431 -15.57 -16.75 -14.77
N ALA A 432 -16.53 -15.85 -15.02
CA ALA A 432 -16.55 -14.53 -14.41
C ALA A 432 -16.97 -14.65 -12.93
N GLY A 433 -16.54 -13.71 -12.10
CA GLY A 433 -16.82 -13.70 -10.66
C GLY A 433 -18.12 -12.96 -10.36
N ASN A 434 -18.69 -13.19 -9.18
CA ASN A 434 -19.91 -12.55 -8.72
C ASN A 434 -19.63 -11.19 -8.07
N ILE A 435 -20.64 -10.33 -8.06
CA ILE A 435 -20.63 -9.06 -7.32
C ILE A 435 -21.79 -9.10 -6.34
N TRP A 436 -21.47 -9.12 -5.05
CA TRP A 436 -22.44 -9.10 -3.95
C TRP A 436 -22.35 -7.79 -3.18
N ILE A 437 -23.47 -7.07 -3.13
CA ILE A 437 -23.60 -5.80 -2.42
C ILE A 437 -24.70 -5.94 -1.38
N GLN A 438 -24.33 -5.81 -0.11
CA GLN A 438 -25.25 -5.72 1.01
C GLN A 438 -25.09 -4.33 1.66
N ALA A 439 -26.05 -3.45 1.40
CA ALA A 439 -26.15 -2.14 2.03
C ALA A 439 -27.32 -2.13 3.02
N GLN A 440 -27.21 -1.37 4.11
CA GLN A 440 -28.33 -1.17 5.04
C GLN A 440 -29.30 -0.12 4.48
N ASP A 441 -28.79 0.99 3.94
CA ASP A 441 -29.62 2.11 3.50
C ASP A 441 -29.63 2.20 1.96
N ALA A 442 -28.58 2.72 1.34
CA ALA A 442 -28.63 3.12 -0.07
C ALA A 442 -27.49 2.54 -0.90
N VAL A 443 -27.83 2.17 -2.13
CA VAL A 443 -26.87 1.87 -3.20
C VAL A 443 -27.10 2.85 -4.35
N VAL A 444 -26.09 3.66 -4.63
CA VAL A 444 -26.14 4.70 -5.68
C VAL A 444 -25.03 4.47 -6.69
N PHE A 445 -25.42 4.24 -7.95
CA PHE A 445 -24.53 4.33 -9.10
C PHE A 445 -24.87 5.57 -9.90
N ASP A 446 -23.90 6.46 -10.03
CA ASP A 446 -24.04 7.71 -10.75
C ASP A 446 -22.95 7.82 -11.81
N PHE A 447 -23.34 7.71 -13.09
CA PHE A 447 -22.43 7.55 -14.22
C PHE A 447 -21.35 6.50 -13.91
N SER A 448 -21.77 5.31 -13.46
CA SER A 448 -20.89 4.27 -12.92
C SER A 448 -21.41 2.86 -13.25
N THR A 449 -20.58 1.82 -13.10
CA THR A 449 -20.94 0.46 -13.54
C THR A 449 -20.59 -0.65 -12.55
N ALA A 450 -21.32 -1.77 -12.63
CA ALA A 450 -20.92 -3.06 -12.07
C ALA A 450 -21.03 -4.15 -13.15
N ASN A 451 -19.92 -4.83 -13.44
CA ASN A 451 -19.80 -5.79 -14.52
C ASN A 451 -19.30 -7.14 -14.02
N SER A 452 -20.10 -8.18 -14.24
CA SER A 452 -19.75 -9.59 -14.06
C SER A 452 -19.90 -10.29 -15.41
N THR A 453 -18.88 -10.15 -16.27
CA THR A 453 -18.99 -10.47 -17.70
C THR A 453 -17.97 -11.47 -18.20
N VAL A 454 -18.36 -12.24 -19.22
CA VAL A 454 -17.46 -12.97 -20.12
C VAL A 454 -17.30 -12.13 -21.38
N ASP A 455 -16.11 -11.62 -21.63
CA ASP A 455 -15.84 -10.65 -22.69
C ASP A 455 -15.92 -11.27 -24.10
N PRO A 456 -15.97 -10.46 -25.18
CA PRO A 456 -16.01 -10.98 -26.54
C PRO A 456 -14.84 -11.93 -26.85
N GLY A 457 -15.15 -13.10 -27.39
CA GLY A 457 -14.15 -14.15 -27.70
C GLY A 457 -13.75 -15.03 -26.51
N ALA A 458 -14.14 -14.68 -25.27
CA ALA A 458 -13.89 -15.48 -24.08
C ALA A 458 -14.89 -16.66 -23.94
N ILE A 459 -14.56 -17.65 -23.12
CA ILE A 459 -15.40 -18.85 -22.90
C ILE A 459 -15.56 -19.09 -21.41
N GLY A 460 -16.80 -19.00 -20.90
CA GLY A 460 -17.05 -19.12 -19.47
C GLY A 460 -18.50 -18.95 -19.09
N ARG A 461 -18.83 -19.23 -17.83
CA ARG A 461 -20.09 -18.78 -17.24
C ARG A 461 -19.93 -17.34 -16.78
N GLY A 462 -20.90 -16.49 -17.11
CA GLY A 462 -21.04 -15.18 -16.48
C GLY A 462 -21.36 -15.33 -15.01
N GLY A 463 -20.87 -14.41 -14.18
CA GLY A 463 -21.20 -14.37 -12.77
C GLY A 463 -22.50 -13.58 -12.56
N SER A 464 -22.98 -13.59 -11.32
CA SER A 464 -24.21 -12.91 -10.93
C SER A 464 -23.92 -11.59 -10.22
N ILE A 465 -24.85 -10.66 -10.31
CA ILE A 465 -24.87 -9.44 -9.49
C ILE A 465 -26.05 -9.57 -8.52
N ALA A 466 -25.79 -9.43 -7.22
CA ALA A 466 -26.86 -9.36 -6.24
C ALA A 466 -26.73 -8.10 -5.37
N ILE A 467 -27.84 -7.40 -5.18
CA ILE A 467 -27.91 -6.18 -4.39
C ILE A 467 -29.06 -6.29 -3.38
N THR A 468 -28.74 -6.09 -2.11
CA THR A 468 -29.70 -5.91 -1.02
C THR A 468 -29.53 -4.52 -0.41
N ALA A 469 -30.60 -3.72 -0.32
CA ALA A 469 -30.59 -2.36 0.25
C ALA A 469 -32.01 -1.83 0.54
N GLU A 470 -32.15 -0.76 1.32
CA GLU A 470 -33.42 -0.03 1.39
C GLU A 470 -33.72 0.74 0.09
N SER A 471 -32.70 1.23 -0.63
CA SER A 471 -32.92 1.93 -1.91
C SER A 471 -31.81 1.69 -2.93
N LEU A 472 -32.19 1.69 -4.20
CA LEU A 472 -31.27 1.54 -5.34
C LEU A 472 -31.49 2.66 -6.36
N SER A 473 -30.41 3.34 -6.76
CA SER A 473 -30.45 4.39 -7.77
C SER A 473 -29.37 4.18 -8.83
N LEU A 474 -29.77 3.93 -10.08
CA LEU A 474 -28.89 3.94 -11.26
C LEU A 474 -29.22 5.19 -12.09
N ILE A 475 -28.32 6.17 -12.07
CA ILE A 475 -28.55 7.48 -12.71
C ILE A 475 -27.45 7.88 -13.68
N ARG A 476 -27.83 8.70 -14.68
CA ARG A 476 -26.90 9.32 -15.65
C ARG A 476 -26.09 8.27 -16.44
N GLY A 477 -26.77 7.24 -16.94
CA GLY A 477 -26.16 6.19 -17.76
C GLY A 477 -25.45 5.10 -16.97
N SER A 478 -25.83 4.88 -15.71
CA SER A 478 -25.23 3.82 -14.88
C SER A 478 -25.72 2.43 -15.27
N SER A 479 -24.85 1.42 -15.15
CA SER A 479 -25.17 0.06 -15.60
C SER A 479 -24.84 -1.06 -14.60
N LEU A 480 -25.72 -2.06 -14.55
CA LEU A 480 -25.47 -3.37 -13.92
C LEU A 480 -25.52 -4.45 -15.02
N ILE A 481 -24.41 -5.14 -15.26
CA ILE A 481 -24.26 -6.06 -16.39
C ILE A 481 -23.74 -7.43 -15.92
N ALA A 482 -24.57 -8.46 -16.06
CA ALA A 482 -24.23 -9.86 -15.80
C ALA A 482 -24.37 -10.67 -17.10
N ALA A 483 -23.46 -10.47 -18.05
CA ALA A 483 -23.64 -10.91 -19.44
C ALA A 483 -22.49 -11.79 -19.95
N VAL A 484 -22.78 -12.57 -20.98
CA VAL A 484 -21.78 -13.29 -21.77
C VAL A 484 -21.80 -12.72 -23.18
N PHE A 485 -20.75 -11.99 -23.54
CA PHE A 485 -20.52 -11.51 -24.91
C PHE A 485 -19.64 -12.48 -25.73
N GLY A 486 -19.03 -13.46 -25.05
CA GLY A 486 -18.34 -14.59 -25.64
C GLY A 486 -19.24 -15.83 -25.73
N SER A 487 -18.70 -17.00 -25.36
CA SER A 487 -19.45 -18.26 -25.35
C SER A 487 -19.70 -18.76 -23.93
N GLY A 488 -20.96 -19.08 -23.61
CA GLY A 488 -21.33 -19.67 -22.34
C GLY A 488 -22.74 -19.30 -21.88
N ARG A 489 -22.94 -19.23 -20.56
CA ARG A 489 -24.23 -18.93 -19.93
C ARG A 489 -24.11 -17.67 -19.09
N ALA A 490 -25.01 -16.72 -19.29
CA ALA A 490 -25.10 -15.51 -18.46
C ALA A 490 -25.49 -15.83 -17.01
N GLY A 491 -25.04 -14.99 -16.09
CA GLY A 491 -25.47 -15.03 -14.69
C GLY A 491 -26.75 -14.24 -14.46
N ALA A 492 -27.22 -14.21 -13.21
CA ALA A 492 -28.45 -13.50 -12.86
C ALA A 492 -28.14 -12.11 -12.29
N ILE A 493 -29.14 -11.22 -12.36
CA ILE A 493 -29.17 -10.00 -11.54
C ILE A 493 -30.32 -10.13 -10.56
N ASN A 494 -30.01 -10.18 -9.27
CA ASN A 494 -30.98 -10.32 -8.19
C ASN A 494 -30.99 -9.05 -7.35
N LEU A 495 -32.13 -8.35 -7.32
CA LEU A 495 -32.30 -7.12 -6.56
C LEU A 495 -33.33 -7.34 -5.46
N ASN A 496 -32.90 -7.23 -4.21
CA ASN A 496 -33.77 -7.28 -3.04
C ASN A 496 -33.79 -5.89 -2.40
N ILE A 497 -34.71 -5.05 -2.88
CA ILE A 497 -34.80 -3.63 -2.50
C ILE A 497 -36.13 -3.37 -1.79
N ASP A 498 -36.07 -2.93 -0.54
CA ASP A 498 -37.27 -2.72 0.28
C ASP A 498 -38.04 -1.46 -0.12
N GLY A 499 -37.31 -0.42 -0.53
CA GLY A 499 -37.83 0.87 -0.94
C GLY A 499 -37.70 1.14 -2.45
N PRO A 500 -37.44 2.40 -2.87
CA PRO A 500 -37.52 2.77 -4.27
C PRO A 500 -36.32 2.26 -5.08
N ILE A 501 -36.62 1.82 -6.31
CA ILE A 501 -35.65 1.65 -7.39
C ILE A 501 -35.79 2.81 -8.37
N ARG A 502 -34.75 3.63 -8.51
CA ARG A 502 -34.67 4.72 -9.50
C ARG A 502 -33.75 4.32 -10.65
N LEU A 503 -34.28 4.34 -11.87
CA LEU A 503 -33.53 4.22 -13.12
C LEU A 503 -33.76 5.50 -13.91
N ASP A 504 -32.75 6.35 -14.04
CA ASP A 504 -32.94 7.67 -14.64
C ASP A 504 -31.71 8.16 -15.42
N GLY A 505 -31.96 9.01 -16.40
CA GLY A 505 -30.95 9.74 -17.14
C GLY A 505 -30.20 8.93 -18.18
N SER A 506 -29.59 9.67 -19.10
CA SER A 506 -28.55 9.21 -20.00
C SER A 506 -27.21 9.83 -19.61
N ASP A 507 -26.11 9.17 -19.99
CA ASP A 507 -24.79 9.80 -19.94
C ASP A 507 -24.63 10.88 -21.03
N ARG A 508 -23.44 11.47 -21.13
CA ARG A 508 -23.14 12.52 -22.14
C ARG A 508 -23.18 12.00 -23.58
N GLN A 509 -23.18 10.69 -23.77
CA GLN A 509 -23.22 10.00 -25.05
C GLN A 509 -24.63 9.52 -25.41
N GLY A 510 -25.62 9.76 -24.54
CA GLY A 510 -27.00 9.31 -24.75
C GLY A 510 -27.27 7.88 -24.31
N ASN A 511 -26.31 7.21 -23.65
CA ASN A 511 -26.53 5.86 -23.13
C ASN A 511 -27.42 5.91 -21.89
N PHE A 512 -28.51 5.16 -21.90
CA PHE A 512 -29.45 5.08 -20.79
C PHE A 512 -28.88 4.25 -19.64
N SER A 513 -29.34 4.54 -18.42
CA SER A 513 -29.11 3.64 -17.28
C SER A 513 -29.70 2.26 -17.56
N LEU A 514 -28.97 1.18 -17.27
CA LEU A 514 -29.26 -0.18 -17.75
C LEU A 514 -29.09 -1.25 -16.66
N ILE A 515 -30.00 -2.23 -16.65
CA ILE A 515 -29.82 -3.51 -15.96
C ILE A 515 -29.96 -4.62 -17.01
N ALA A 516 -28.91 -5.41 -17.21
CA ALA A 516 -28.89 -6.42 -18.27
C ALA A 516 -28.21 -7.72 -17.84
N SER A 517 -28.92 -8.84 -18.01
CA SER A 517 -28.35 -10.17 -18.13
C SER A 517 -28.66 -10.70 -19.52
N ALA A 518 -27.63 -11.07 -20.27
CA ALA A 518 -27.78 -11.44 -21.67
C ALA A 518 -26.70 -12.42 -22.13
N ILE A 519 -27.05 -13.23 -23.12
CA ILE A 519 -26.12 -13.98 -23.95
C ILE A 519 -26.11 -13.27 -25.30
N GLY A 520 -24.96 -12.70 -25.67
CA GLY A 520 -24.74 -11.91 -26.88
C GLY A 520 -24.31 -12.75 -28.08
#